data_AF-A0A821U0D2-F1
#
_entry.id   AF-A0A821U0D2-F1
#
_cell.length_a   1.000
_cell.length_b   1.000
_cell.length_c   1.000
_cell.angle_alpha   90.00
_cell.angle_beta   90.00
_cell.angle_gamma   90.00
#
_symmetry.space_group_name_H-M   'P 1'
#
loop_
_entity.id
_entity.type
_entity.pdbx_description
1 polymer ?
#
loop_
_entity_poly.entity_id
_entity_poly.type
_entity_poly.pdbx_seq_one_letter_code
_entity_poly.pdbx_strand_id
1 'polypeptide(L)' 'TQGCGSNMIRCNIQCRFGFERDPNGCEICRCVEPCQRQQCPTGYQCVVIPEQTQCLQAPCPVPRVECQP' A
#
# COMPACT_ATOMS: atom_id res chain seq x y z
N THR A 1 -27.96 -5.42 -2.30
CA THR A 1 -26.49 -5.46 -2.06
C THR A 1 -25.82 -4.77 -3.24
N GLN A 2 -25.26 -3.57 -3.06
CA GLN A 2 -24.49 -2.94 -4.14
C GLN A 2 -23.14 -3.67 -4.21
N GLY A 3 -23.07 -4.70 -5.05
CA GLY A 3 -21.84 -5.40 -5.35
C GLY A 3 -20.92 -4.48 -6.13
N CYS A 4 -19.62 -4.59 -5.88
CA CYS A 4 -18.62 -3.86 -6.63
C CYS A 4 -18.80 -4.14 -8.12
N GLY A 5 -19.28 -3.14 -8.86
CA GLY A 5 -19.64 -3.28 -10.26
C GLY A 5 -18.44 -3.81 -11.03
N SER A 6 -18.70 -4.77 -11.92
CA SER A 6 -17.78 -5.61 -12.69
C SER A 6 -16.81 -4.87 -13.62
N ASN A 7 -16.22 -3.76 -13.17
CA ASN A 7 -14.99 -3.24 -13.72
C ASN A 7 -13.89 -3.79 -12.83
N MET A 8 -13.53 -5.06 -13.08
CA MET A 8 -12.23 -5.57 -12.70
C MET A 8 -11.24 -4.61 -13.34
N ILE A 9 -10.83 -3.61 -12.57
CA ILE A 9 -9.96 -2.54 -13.03
C ILE A 9 -8.76 -3.24 -13.66
N ARG A 10 -8.69 -3.20 -14.99
CA ARG A 10 -7.56 -3.73 -15.75
C ARG A 10 -6.40 -2.77 -15.63
N CYS A 11 -5.99 -2.50 -14.40
CA CYS A 11 -4.78 -1.76 -14.14
C CYS A 11 -3.66 -2.76 -14.00
N ASN A 12 -2.80 -2.79 -15.03
CA ASN A 12 -1.53 -3.49 -15.00
C ASN A 12 -0.52 -2.75 -14.11
N ILE A 13 -0.93 -2.40 -12.88
CA ILE A 13 -0.03 -1.84 -11.87
C ILE A 13 0.12 -2.85 -10.75
N GLN A 14 1.36 -3.05 -10.31
CA GLN A 14 1.64 -3.86 -9.14
C GLN A 14 1.79 -2.94 -7.94
N CYS A 15 0.79 -2.94 -7.06
CA CYS A 15 0.82 -2.16 -5.83
C CYS A 15 1.43 -2.99 -4.69
N ARG A 16 2.59 -2.55 -4.19
CA ARG A 16 3.28 -3.22 -3.08
C ARG A 16 2.48 -3.24 -1.77
N PHE A 17 1.60 -2.27 -1.58
CA PHE A 17 0.77 -2.09 -0.38
C PHE A 17 -0.73 -2.31 -0.64
N GLY A 18 -1.08 -2.89 -1.78
CA GLY A 18 -2.48 -3.06 -2.20
C GLY A 18 -3.10 -1.82 -2.84
N PHE A 19 -4.38 -1.94 -3.18
CA PHE A 19 -5.16 -0.91 -3.89
C PHE A 19 -5.99 -0.07 -2.92
N GLU A 20 -6.09 1.22 -3.21
CA GLU A 20 -7.04 2.10 -2.52
C GLU A 20 -8.47 1.62 -2.74
N ARG A 21 -9.35 1.97 -1.80
CA ARG A 21 -10.76 1.62 -1.88
C ARG A 21 -11.63 2.87 -1.85
N ASP A 22 -12.64 2.91 -2.71
CA ASP A 22 -13.65 3.96 -2.65
C ASP A 22 -14.61 3.77 -1.46
N PRO A 23 -15.49 4.75 -1.15
CA PRO A 23 -16.39 4.70 0.01
C PRO A 23 -17.30 3.46 0.09
N ASN A 24 -17.52 2.76 -1.03
CA ASN A 24 -18.31 1.53 -1.08
C ASN A 24 -17.47 0.27 -0.78
N GLY A 25 -16.17 0.42 -0.51
CA GLY A 25 -15.23 -0.68 -0.23
C GLY A 25 -14.66 -1.36 -1.48
N CYS A 26 -14.94 -0.80 -2.65
CA CYS A 26 -14.46 -1.24 -3.96
C CYS A 26 -13.02 -0.79 -4.22
N GLU A 27 -12.17 -1.67 -4.75
CA GLU A 27 -10.80 -1.33 -5.12
C GLU A 27 -10.77 -0.42 -6.35
N ILE A 28 -9.98 0.65 -6.28
CA ILE A 28 -9.77 1.59 -7.39
C ILE A 28 -8.37 1.41 -8.01
N CYS A 29 -8.15 1.94 -9.21
CA CYS A 29 -6.87 1.91 -9.93
C CYS A 29 -5.82 2.84 -9.29
N ARG A 30 -5.56 2.71 -8.01
CA ARG A 30 -4.62 3.55 -7.27
C ARG A 30 -3.98 2.73 -6.18
N CYS A 31 -2.67 2.83 -6.04
CA CYS A 31 -1.96 2.13 -4.97
C CYS A 31 -2.15 2.86 -3.65
N VAL A 32 -2.27 2.09 -2.56
CA VAL A 32 -2.22 2.65 -1.22
C VAL A 32 -0.86 3.29 -1.00
N GLU A 33 -0.86 4.58 -0.70
CA GLU A 33 0.32 5.28 -0.20
C GLU A 33 0.43 5.06 1.30
N PRO A 34 1.40 4.26 1.77
CA PRO A 34 1.36 3.76 3.14
C PRO A 34 1.73 4.85 4.16
N CYS A 35 2.33 5.96 3.71
CA CYS A 35 2.56 7.18 4.51
C CYS A 35 1.35 8.13 4.57
N GLN A 36 0.35 7.97 3.71
CA GLN A 36 -0.79 8.90 3.62
C GLN A 36 -1.61 8.97 4.93
N ARG A 37 -1.63 7.86 5.68
CA ARG A 37 -2.35 7.75 6.96
C ARG A 37 -1.43 7.71 8.18
N GLN A 38 -0.13 7.95 7.99
CA GLN A 38 0.85 7.88 9.07
C GLN A 38 1.08 9.26 9.67
N GLN A 39 0.93 9.34 10.99
CA GLN A 39 1.21 10.55 11.75
C GLN A 39 2.59 10.40 12.39
N CYS A 40 3.59 11.03 11.78
CA CYS A 40 4.92 11.14 12.37
C CYS A 40 5.01 12.38 13.28
N PRO A 41 5.80 12.31 14.36
CA PRO A 41 6.06 13.47 15.21
C PRO A 41 6.78 14.60 14.45
N THR A 42 6.73 15.82 15.00
CA THR A 42 7.39 16.99 14.39
C THR A 42 8.88 16.74 14.18
N GLY A 43 9.35 17.00 12.95
CA GLY A 43 10.74 16.77 12.58
C GLY A 43 11.04 15.35 12.10
N TYR A 44 10.04 14.46 12.00
CA TYR A 44 10.20 13.14 11.42
C TYR A 44 9.48 13.04 10.08
N GLN A 45 10.13 12.40 9.11
CA GLN A 45 9.57 12.08 7.81
C GLN A 45 9.13 10.63 7.77
N CYS A 46 7.93 10.41 7.22
CA CYS A 46 7.46 9.07 6.94
C CYS A 46 8.22 8.52 5.73
N VAL A 47 8.91 7.40 5.91
CA VAL A 47 9.63 6.72 4.84
C VAL A 47 9.10 5.30 4.64
N VAL A 48 9.15 4.85 3.39
CA VAL A 48 8.91 3.45 3.06
C VAL A 48 10.27 2.76 3.04
N ILE A 49 10.53 1.91 4.02
CA ILE A 49 11.74 1.10 4.05
C ILE A 49 11.55 -0.06 3.07
N PRO A 50 12.28 -0.08 1.94
CA PRO A 50 12.19 -1.18 1.00
C PRO A 50 12.65 -2.47 1.69
N GLU A 51 11.94 -3.56 1.41
CA GLU A 51 12.44 -4.87 1.78
C GLU A 51 13.73 -5.16 1.00
N GLN A 52 14.68 -5.85 1.65
CA GLN A 52 15.88 -6.35 1.01
C GLN A 52 15.46 -7.56 0.16
N THR A 53 15.40 -7.37 -1.16
CA THR A 53 14.79 -8.25 -2.19
C THR A 53 15.45 -9.63 -2.38
N GLN A 54 16.11 -10.20 -1.38
CA GLN A 54 16.75 -11.52 -1.44
C GLN A 54 16.31 -12.41 -0.28
N CYS A 55 15.00 -12.69 -0.22
CA CYS A 55 14.46 -13.74 0.64
C CYS A 55 14.56 -15.10 -0.08
N LEU A 56 15.30 -16.04 0.51
CA LEU A 56 15.40 -17.42 0.00
C LEU A 56 14.20 -18.28 0.43
N GLN A 57 13.45 -17.84 1.44
CA GLN A 57 12.35 -18.60 2.03
C GLN A 57 11.17 -17.67 2.33
N ALA A 58 9.96 -18.15 2.05
CA ALA A 58 8.71 -17.45 2.34
C ALA A 58 8.29 -17.63 3.80
N PRO A 59 7.60 -16.66 4.42
CA PRO A 59 7.17 -15.37 3.84
C PRO A 59 8.31 -14.34 3.78
N CYS A 60 8.46 -13.72 2.62
CA CYS A 60 9.39 -12.61 2.45
C CYS A 60 8.93 -11.41 3.30
N PRO A 61 9.83 -10.72 4.01
CA PRO A 61 9.46 -9.48 4.67
C PRO A 61 8.71 -8.51 3.73
N VAL A 62 7.70 -7.82 4.25
CA VAL A 62 7.02 -6.79 3.45
C VAL A 62 7.73 -5.45 3.69
N PRO A 63 7.78 -4.56 2.67
CA PRO A 63 8.25 -3.20 2.91
C PRO A 63 7.42 -2.58 4.02
N ARG A 64 8.09 -1.92 4.98
CA ARG A 64 7.45 -1.36 6.17
C ARG A 64 7.53 0.15 6.14
N VAL A 65 6.66 0.78 6.91
CA VAL A 65 6.67 2.23 7.10
C VAL A 65 7.30 2.54 8.44
N GLU A 66 8.20 3.52 8.45
CA GLU A 66 8.84 3.99 9.67
C GLU A 66 8.95 5.51 9.64
N CYS A 67 8.86 6.14 10.80
CA CYS A 67 9.14 7.57 10.96
C CYS A 67 10.64 7.72 11.22
N GLN A 68 11.35 8.36 10.32
CA GLN A 68 12.78 8.67 10.47
C GLN A 68 12.96 10.18 10.66
N PRO A 69 13.89 10.62 11.53
CA PRO A 69 14.19 12.04 11.71
C PRO A 69 14.84 12.66 10.47
#